data_AF-A0A9P4UYC5-F1
#
_entry.id   AF-A0A9P4UYC5-F1
#
_cell.length_a   1.000
_cell.length_b   1.000
_cell.length_c   1.000
_cell.angle_alpha   90.00
_cell.angle_beta   90.00
_cell.angle_gamma   90.00
#
_symmetry.space_group_name_H-M   'P 1'
#
loop_
_entity.id
_entity.type
_entity.pdbx_description
1 polymer ?
#
loop_
_entity_poly.entity_id
_entity_poly.type
_entity_poly.pdbx_seq_one_letter_code
_entity_poly.pdbx_strand_id
1 'polypeptide(L)'
;MTTESDPAVTRYVDPAIPAADLPTLMAQPEPQLADYHGGATSIAQLTAAELKLYQWEYERWERRDINKTIAAKHLYLIENKDTPHNRLTTLKKHLAPSDATRQRDLIVRYKNLQTPPRGKKVEEWLRLWVEVTNMCIAAQVPETMGSRAQEDFLVACRTIDPEYGTSGLRTLIDLEEASSTIPSVEDYVSKFTTYLKRHPRRPKGYTNATGQKKLEAALAADSSLRDKIDKALNNWRAK
;
A
#
# COMPACT_ATOMS: atom_id res chain seq x y z
N MET A 1 -8.28 28.42 -2.86
CA MET A 1 -6.90 27.91 -2.78
C MET A 1 -6.59 27.22 -4.10
N THR A 2 -6.24 28.01 -5.10
CA THR A 2 -5.78 27.56 -6.42
C THR A 2 -4.29 27.28 -6.28
N THR A 3 -3.91 26.01 -6.42
CA THR A 3 -2.51 25.63 -6.59
C THR A 3 -2.04 26.20 -7.92
N GLU A 4 -1.38 27.36 -7.88
CA GLU A 4 -0.57 27.85 -8.99
C GLU A 4 0.51 26.81 -9.26
N SER A 5 0.23 25.91 -10.19
CA SER A 5 1.26 25.09 -10.81
C SER A 5 2.18 26.05 -11.54
N ASP A 6 3.45 26.08 -11.13
CA ASP A 6 4.51 26.84 -11.76
C ASP A 6 4.44 26.71 -13.30
N PRO A 7 4.23 27.80 -14.07
CA PRO A 7 4.01 27.76 -15.52
C PRO A 7 5.20 27.18 -16.30
N ALA A 8 6.35 27.00 -15.66
CA ALA A 8 7.47 26.28 -16.24
C ALA A 8 7.22 24.76 -16.35
N VAL A 9 6.48 24.14 -15.42
CA VAL A 9 6.35 22.67 -15.36
C VAL A 9 5.40 22.13 -16.43
N THR A 10 4.32 22.86 -16.74
CA THR A 10 3.33 22.47 -17.77
C THR A 10 3.89 22.55 -19.19
N ARG A 11 4.97 23.31 -19.42
CA ARG A 11 5.61 23.46 -20.74
C ARG A 11 6.42 22.22 -21.18
N TYR A 12 6.81 21.35 -20.25
CA TYR A 12 7.72 20.23 -20.53
C TYR A 12 7.10 18.85 -20.26
N VAL A 13 5.90 18.79 -19.70
CA VAL A 13 5.23 17.55 -19.29
C VAL A 13 3.73 17.60 -19.61
N ASP A 14 3.36 18.15 -20.77
CA ASP A 14 2.00 18.00 -21.28
C ASP A 14 1.91 16.69 -22.08
N PRO A 15 1.16 15.67 -21.61
CA PRO A 15 1.00 14.40 -22.31
C PRO A 15 0.22 14.51 -23.64
N ALA A 16 -0.39 15.67 -23.94
CA ALA A 16 -1.09 15.92 -25.20
C ALA A 16 -0.17 16.41 -26.34
N ILE A 17 1.09 16.78 -26.07
CA ILE A 17 2.04 17.30 -27.06
C ILE A 17 2.87 16.16 -27.66
N PRO A 18 2.96 16.02 -29.00
CA PRO A 18 3.83 15.04 -29.65
C PRO A 18 5.30 15.20 -29.23
N ALA A 19 6.01 14.09 -29.04
CA ALA A 19 7.41 14.10 -28.57
C ALA A 19 8.37 14.92 -29.47
N ALA A 20 8.03 15.14 -30.74
CA ALA A 20 8.78 15.96 -31.68
C ALA A 20 8.70 17.47 -31.37
N ASP A 21 7.66 17.91 -30.68
CA ASP A 21 7.35 19.33 -30.44
C ASP A 21 7.70 19.76 -29.00
N LEU A 22 8.15 18.85 -28.15
CA LEU A 22 8.63 19.17 -26.80
C LEU A 22 10.02 19.83 -26.89
N PRO A 23 10.28 20.91 -26.13
CA PRO A 23 11.61 21.50 -26.06
C PRO A 23 12.62 20.44 -25.62
N THR A 24 13.76 20.36 -26.29
CA THR A 24 14.81 19.41 -25.94
C THR A 24 15.37 19.78 -24.57
N LEU A 25 14.97 19.04 -23.54
CA LEU A 25 15.49 19.19 -22.19
C LEU A 25 16.95 18.74 -22.17
N MET A 26 17.86 19.71 -22.21
CA MET A 26 19.28 19.47 -21.98
C MET A 26 19.54 19.32 -20.48
N ALA A 27 20.45 18.41 -20.13
CA ALA A 27 20.89 18.30 -18.75
C ALA A 27 21.44 19.67 -18.30
N GLN A 28 21.02 20.13 -17.13
CA GLN A 28 21.63 21.31 -16.53
C GLN A 28 23.12 20.98 -16.31
N PRO A 29 24.05 21.84 -16.77
CA PRO A 29 25.46 21.59 -16.59
C PRO A 29 25.80 21.53 -15.10
N GLU A 30 26.78 20.70 -14.74
CA GLU A 30 27.30 20.62 -13.37
C GLU A 30 27.87 21.99 -12.98
N PRO A 31 27.46 22.57 -11.83
CA PRO A 31 27.99 23.85 -11.36
C PRO A 31 29.51 23.80 -11.27
N GLN A 32 30.19 24.76 -11.89
CA GLN A 32 31.64 24.85 -11.85
C GLN A 32 32.08 25.91 -10.85
N LEU A 33 33.22 25.70 -10.19
CA LEU A 33 33.79 26.69 -9.27
C LEU A 33 34.05 28.04 -9.97
N ALA A 34 34.40 27.97 -11.26
CA ALA A 34 34.63 29.13 -12.13
C ALA A 34 33.38 30.00 -12.34
N ASP A 35 32.17 29.46 -12.13
CA ASP A 35 30.91 30.21 -12.26
C ASP A 35 30.71 31.21 -11.10
N TYR A 36 31.36 30.97 -9.96
CA TYR A 36 31.24 31.79 -8.75
C TYR A 36 32.47 32.67 -8.53
N HIS A 37 33.65 32.21 -8.93
CA HIS A 37 34.88 33.00 -8.90
C HIS A 37 35.68 32.75 -10.19
N GLY A 38 35.87 33.80 -10.99
CA GLY A 38 36.55 33.70 -12.30
C GLY A 38 37.92 33.03 -12.19
N GLY A 39 38.12 31.95 -12.95
CA GLY A 39 39.37 31.18 -12.97
C GLY A 39 39.60 30.27 -11.76
N ALA A 40 38.61 30.11 -10.87
CA ALA A 40 38.72 29.20 -9.74
C ALA A 40 38.78 27.75 -10.20
N THR A 41 39.82 27.03 -9.78
CA THR A 41 40.06 25.61 -10.03
C THR A 41 40.01 24.79 -8.74
N SER A 42 39.94 25.45 -7.58
CA SER A 42 39.91 24.80 -6.27
C SER A 42 38.97 25.53 -5.31
N ILE A 43 38.33 24.75 -4.42
CA ILE A 43 37.44 25.25 -3.37
C ILE A 43 38.13 26.29 -2.48
N ALA A 44 39.45 26.16 -2.30
CA ALA A 44 40.24 27.08 -1.49
C ALA A 44 40.32 28.51 -2.06
N GLN A 45 39.97 28.70 -3.34
CA GLN A 45 39.98 29.99 -4.01
C GLN A 45 38.64 30.74 -3.86
N LEU A 46 37.61 30.09 -3.31
CA LEU A 46 36.33 30.72 -3.05
C LEU A 46 36.29 31.34 -1.66
N THR A 47 35.62 32.48 -1.54
CA THR A 47 35.22 33.04 -0.26
C THR A 47 34.19 32.14 0.44
N ALA A 48 34.00 32.33 1.74
CA ALA A 48 33.00 31.57 2.50
C ALA A 48 31.57 31.74 1.96
N ALA A 49 31.25 32.90 1.38
CA ALA A 49 29.94 33.16 0.79
C ALA A 49 29.76 32.44 -0.56
N GLU A 50 30.77 32.51 -1.43
CA GLU A 50 30.76 31.82 -2.73
C GLU A 50 30.78 30.30 -2.56
N LEU A 51 31.56 29.78 -1.60
CA LEU A 51 31.56 28.36 -1.26
C LEU A 51 30.17 27.88 -0.82
N LYS A 52 29.49 28.67 0.03
CA LYS A 52 28.14 28.33 0.50
C LYS A 52 27.13 28.32 -0.64
N LEU A 53 27.24 29.26 -1.59
CA LEU A 53 26.38 29.31 -2.76
C LEU A 53 26.65 28.13 -3.71
N TYR A 54 27.92 27.84 -4.00
CA TYR A 54 28.34 26.67 -4.77
C TYR A 54 27.82 25.37 -4.16
N GLN A 55 27.99 25.17 -2.85
CA GLN A 55 27.48 23.97 -2.15
C GLN A 55 25.97 23.83 -2.30
N TRP A 56 25.21 24.91 -2.13
CA TRP A 56 23.75 24.87 -2.26
C TRP A 56 23.31 24.54 -3.69
N GLU A 57 23.95 25.13 -4.71
CA GLU A 57 23.63 24.84 -6.11
C GLU A 57 24.09 23.44 -6.54
N TYR A 58 25.25 22.99 -6.05
CA TYR A 58 25.75 21.65 -6.27
C TYR A 58 24.82 20.60 -5.67
N GLU A 59 24.42 20.73 -4.41
CA GLU A 59 23.44 19.82 -3.76
C GLU A 59 22.11 19.80 -4.52
N ARG A 60 21.66 20.96 -5.00
CA ARG A 60 20.42 21.07 -5.78
C ARG A 60 20.52 20.41 -7.14
N TRP A 61 21.66 20.58 -7.83
CA TRP A 61 21.97 19.90 -9.08
C TRP A 61 22.08 18.39 -8.89
N GLU A 62 22.79 17.96 -7.84
CA GLU A 62 23.02 16.56 -7.50
C GLU A 62 21.70 15.81 -7.27
N ARG A 63 20.76 16.42 -6.55
CA ARG A 63 19.41 15.88 -6.33
C ARG A 63 18.58 15.76 -7.61
N ARG A 64 18.92 16.52 -8.65
CA ARG A 64 18.23 16.51 -9.95
C ARG A 64 18.92 15.62 -10.98
N ASP A 65 20.14 15.16 -10.70
CA ASP A 65 20.85 14.26 -11.58
C ASP A 65 20.23 12.84 -11.51
N ILE A 66 19.80 12.36 -12.68
CA ILE A 66 19.18 11.04 -12.83
C ILE A 66 20.18 9.94 -12.44
N ASN A 67 21.47 10.13 -12.74
CA ASN A 67 22.49 9.12 -12.46
C ASN A 67 22.68 8.88 -10.96
N LYS A 68 22.43 9.89 -10.12
CA LYS A 68 22.58 9.80 -8.66
C LYS A 68 21.29 9.41 -7.93
N THR A 69 20.14 9.55 -8.58
CA THR A 69 18.82 9.26 -7.98
C THR A 69 18.32 7.84 -8.26
N ILE A 70 18.83 7.16 -9.30
CA ILE A 70 18.46 5.77 -9.59
C ILE A 70 19.27 4.78 -8.75
N ALA A 71 18.65 3.63 -8.42
CA ALA A 71 19.37 2.53 -7.78
C ALA A 71 20.51 2.05 -8.69
N ALA A 72 21.71 1.85 -8.11
CA ALA A 72 22.93 1.51 -8.85
C ALA A 72 22.76 0.34 -9.84
N LYS A 73 21.91 -0.63 -9.50
CA LYS A 73 21.58 -1.79 -10.35
C LYS A 73 20.92 -1.42 -11.69
N HIS A 74 20.43 -0.21 -11.88
CA HIS A 74 19.75 0.24 -13.09
C HIS A 74 20.58 1.23 -13.92
N LEU A 75 21.80 1.57 -13.50
CA LEU A 75 22.68 2.52 -14.20
C LEU A 75 22.99 2.09 -15.64
N TYR A 76 23.13 0.78 -15.87
CA TYR A 76 23.37 0.21 -17.20
C TYR A 76 22.26 0.54 -18.22
N LEU A 77 21.05 0.88 -17.77
CA LEU A 77 19.94 1.23 -18.65
C LEU A 77 20.10 2.63 -19.27
N ILE A 78 20.92 3.50 -18.65
CA ILE A 78 21.03 4.92 -19.02
C ILE A 78 22.43 5.36 -19.46
N GLU A 79 23.43 4.48 -19.37
CA GLU A 79 24.85 4.77 -19.65
C GLU A 79 25.10 5.35 -21.05
N ASN A 80 24.40 4.83 -22.08
CA ASN A 80 24.55 5.27 -23.48
C ASN A 80 23.39 6.17 -23.96
N LYS A 81 22.80 6.97 -23.05
CA LYS A 81 21.69 7.87 -23.38
C LYS A 81 22.11 9.31 -23.18
N ASP A 82 22.18 10.06 -24.28
CA ASP A 82 22.72 11.42 -24.29
C ASP A 82 21.77 12.45 -23.67
N THR A 83 20.46 12.22 -23.77
CA THR A 83 19.46 13.18 -23.27
C THR A 83 18.77 12.65 -22.00
N PRO A 84 18.47 13.53 -21.02
CA PRO A 84 17.62 13.20 -19.88
C PRO A 84 16.28 12.57 -20.30
N HIS A 85 15.69 13.06 -21.40
CA HIS A 85 14.45 12.49 -21.95
C HIS A 85 14.62 11.01 -22.35
N ASN A 86 15.70 10.66 -23.04
CA ASN A 86 15.99 9.27 -23.42
C ASN A 86 16.29 8.38 -22.21
N ARG A 87 16.95 8.93 -21.18
CA ARG A 87 17.17 8.23 -19.90
C ARG A 87 15.85 7.92 -19.20
N LEU A 88 15.00 8.92 -19.03
CA LEU A 88 13.70 8.78 -18.35
C LEU A 88 12.75 7.86 -19.11
N THR A 89 12.67 7.95 -20.44
CA THR A 89 11.83 7.06 -21.25
C THR A 89 12.31 5.61 -21.19
N THR A 90 13.63 5.38 -21.21
CA THR A 90 14.22 4.04 -21.05
C THR A 90 13.95 3.48 -19.64
N LEU A 91 14.18 4.28 -18.60
CA LEU A 91 13.87 3.89 -17.22
C LEU A 91 12.38 3.60 -17.04
N LYS A 92 11.50 4.44 -17.58
CA LYS A 92 10.04 4.21 -17.57
C LYS A 92 9.69 2.90 -18.26
N LYS A 93 10.26 2.61 -19.43
CA LYS A 93 9.99 1.36 -20.16
C LYS A 93 10.41 0.10 -19.39
N HIS A 94 11.52 0.17 -18.65
CA HIS A 94 12.10 -0.97 -17.97
C HIS A 94 11.70 -1.13 -16.50
N LEU A 95 11.36 -0.04 -15.82
CA LEU A 95 11.08 -0.01 -14.38
C LEU A 95 9.62 0.27 -14.05
N ALA A 96 8.87 0.95 -14.93
CA ALA A 96 7.43 1.06 -14.75
C ALA A 96 6.82 -0.26 -15.24
N PRO A 97 6.15 -1.05 -14.36
CA PRO A 97 5.38 -2.18 -14.83
C PRO A 97 4.33 -1.64 -15.79
N SER A 98 4.16 -2.28 -16.96
CA SER A 98 3.10 -1.90 -17.89
C SER A 98 1.76 -1.91 -17.17
N ASP A 99 0.78 -1.11 -17.62
CA ASP A 99 -0.53 -1.06 -16.95
C ASP A 99 -1.18 -2.45 -16.85
N ALA A 100 -0.97 -3.31 -17.86
CA ALA A 100 -1.37 -4.72 -17.82
C ALA A 100 -0.64 -5.54 -16.74
N THR A 101 0.65 -5.28 -16.49
CA THR A 101 1.41 -5.93 -15.40
C THR A 101 0.93 -5.44 -14.05
N ARG A 102 0.70 -4.13 -13.89
CA ARG A 102 0.12 -3.54 -12.67
C ARG A 102 -1.25 -4.13 -12.37
N GLN A 103 -2.09 -4.30 -13.40
CA GLN A 103 -3.40 -4.91 -13.26
C GLN A 103 -3.31 -6.37 -12.83
N ARG A 104 -2.40 -7.16 -13.41
CA ARG A 104 -2.16 -8.55 -12.97
C ARG A 104 -1.68 -8.62 -11.52
N ASP A 105 -0.72 -7.77 -11.13
CA ASP A 105 -0.23 -7.71 -9.76
C ASP A 105 -1.35 -7.32 -8.78
N LEU A 106 -2.20 -6.37 -9.15
CA LEU A 106 -3.38 -5.99 -8.36
C LEU A 106 -4.37 -7.15 -8.22
N ILE A 107 -4.66 -7.89 -9.30
CA ILE A 107 -5.52 -9.07 -9.24
C ILE A 107 -4.93 -10.12 -8.29
N VAL A 108 -3.63 -10.38 -8.35
CA VAL A 108 -2.96 -11.33 -7.43
C VAL A 108 -3.08 -10.85 -5.98
N ARG A 109 -2.83 -9.57 -5.70
CA ARG A 109 -3.00 -8.99 -4.36
C ARG A 109 -4.44 -9.13 -3.87
N TYR A 110 -5.41 -8.84 -4.73
CA TYR A 110 -6.83 -8.96 -4.43
C TYR A 110 -7.23 -10.41 -4.12
N LYS A 111 -6.78 -11.38 -4.92
CA LYS A 111 -7.04 -12.81 -4.66
C LYS A 111 -6.42 -13.28 -3.35
N ASN A 112 -5.24 -12.79 -2.98
CA ASN A 112 -4.64 -13.10 -1.69
C ASN A 112 -5.47 -12.57 -0.49
N LEU A 113 -6.24 -11.49 -0.66
CA LEU A 113 -7.12 -10.97 0.38
C LEU A 113 -8.32 -11.86 0.67
N GLN A 114 -8.83 -12.56 -0.35
CA GLN A 114 -9.95 -13.51 -0.20
C GLN A 114 -9.59 -14.66 0.76
N THR A 115 -8.30 -14.95 0.93
CA THR A 115 -7.81 -15.84 1.98
C THR A 115 -7.55 -15.10 3.30
N PRO A 116 -8.18 -15.52 4.42
CA PRO A 116 -7.98 -14.88 5.72
C PRO A 116 -6.54 -15.08 6.23
N PRO A 117 -5.99 -14.11 6.97
CA PRO A 117 -4.66 -14.21 7.53
C PRO A 117 -4.61 -15.27 8.64
N ARG A 118 -3.49 -15.99 8.72
CA ARG A 118 -3.21 -16.88 9.85
C ARG A 118 -2.72 -16.08 11.05
N GLY A 119 -3.41 -16.15 12.17
CA GLY A 119 -2.98 -15.56 13.45
C GLY A 119 -3.37 -14.09 13.63
N LYS A 120 -2.44 -13.27 14.16
CA LYS A 120 -2.72 -11.90 14.65
C LYS A 120 -2.72 -10.80 13.59
N LYS A 121 -2.70 -11.13 12.29
CA LYS A 121 -2.62 -10.13 11.20
C LYS A 121 -3.98 -9.65 10.68
N VAL A 122 -5.04 -9.75 11.49
CA VAL A 122 -6.41 -9.44 11.07
C VAL A 122 -6.60 -7.94 10.82
N GLU A 123 -6.06 -7.07 11.68
CA GLU A 123 -6.16 -5.61 11.50
C GLU A 123 -5.42 -5.14 10.23
N GLU A 124 -4.22 -5.66 9.99
CA GLU A 124 -3.45 -5.39 8.77
C GLU A 124 -4.22 -5.85 7.53
N TRP A 125 -4.79 -7.06 7.57
CA TRP A 125 -5.61 -7.60 6.50
C TRP A 125 -6.85 -6.76 6.22
N LEU A 126 -7.53 -6.25 7.26
CA LEU A 126 -8.67 -5.35 7.11
C LEU A 126 -8.30 -4.02 6.44
N ARG A 127 -7.15 -3.45 6.83
CA ARG A 127 -6.63 -2.25 6.16
C ARG A 127 -6.32 -2.53 4.69
N LEU A 128 -5.69 -3.66 4.39
CA LEU A 128 -5.35 -4.05 3.01
C LEU A 128 -6.60 -4.30 2.15
N TRP A 129 -7.70 -4.79 2.73
CA TRP A 129 -8.98 -4.91 2.02
C TRP A 129 -9.45 -3.57 1.45
N VAL A 130 -9.41 -2.50 2.25
CA VAL A 130 -9.81 -1.16 1.79
C VAL A 130 -8.82 -0.65 0.73
N GLU A 131 -7.53 -0.73 1.02
CA GLU A 131 -6.48 -0.20 0.15
C GLU A 131 -6.47 -0.87 -1.23
N VAL A 132 -6.41 -2.20 -1.28
CA VAL A 132 -6.31 -2.95 -2.55
C VAL A 132 -7.60 -2.87 -3.33
N THR A 133 -8.76 -2.90 -2.67
CA THR A 133 -10.05 -2.78 -3.37
C THR A 133 -10.18 -1.40 -4.02
N ASN A 134 -9.79 -0.33 -3.32
CA ASN A 134 -9.79 1.02 -3.90
C ASN A 134 -8.84 1.13 -5.10
N MET A 135 -7.66 0.49 -5.02
CA MET A 135 -6.74 0.41 -6.17
C MET A 135 -7.34 -0.39 -7.35
N CYS A 136 -8.03 -1.49 -7.08
CA CYS A 136 -8.70 -2.30 -8.10
C CYS A 136 -9.87 -1.54 -8.76
N ILE A 137 -10.66 -0.78 -7.98
CA ILE A 137 -11.73 0.07 -8.49
C ILE A 137 -11.17 1.17 -9.39
N ALA A 138 -10.11 1.86 -8.94
CA ALA A 138 -9.43 2.89 -9.73
C ALA A 138 -8.84 2.34 -11.04
N ALA A 139 -8.38 1.09 -11.03
CA ALA A 139 -7.87 0.39 -12.21
C ALA A 139 -8.97 -0.34 -13.02
N GLN A 140 -10.25 -0.17 -12.68
CA GLN A 140 -11.40 -0.81 -13.34
C GLN A 140 -11.27 -2.34 -13.47
N VAL A 141 -10.75 -2.99 -12.43
CA VAL A 141 -10.58 -4.45 -12.37
C VAL A 141 -11.97 -5.12 -12.30
N PRO A 142 -12.38 -5.94 -13.30
CA PRO A 142 -13.73 -6.50 -13.39
C PRO A 142 -14.18 -7.31 -12.16
N GLU A 143 -13.23 -7.94 -11.46
CA GLU A 143 -13.45 -8.74 -10.26
C GLU A 143 -13.96 -7.90 -9.08
N THR A 144 -13.71 -6.60 -9.08
CA THR A 144 -14.09 -5.68 -7.99
C THR A 144 -15.26 -4.75 -8.34
N MET A 145 -15.87 -4.93 -9.51
CA MET A 145 -16.97 -4.09 -9.97
C MET A 145 -18.31 -4.51 -9.34
N GLY A 146 -19.21 -3.53 -9.18
CA GLY A 146 -20.52 -3.75 -8.58
C GLY A 146 -20.43 -4.11 -7.09
N SER A 147 -21.15 -5.15 -6.69
CA SER A 147 -21.20 -5.68 -5.32
C SER A 147 -20.21 -6.83 -5.05
N ARG A 148 -19.42 -7.23 -6.07
CA ARG A 148 -18.53 -8.41 -5.99
C ARG A 148 -17.48 -8.28 -4.89
N ALA A 149 -16.95 -7.08 -4.68
CA ALA A 149 -15.94 -6.86 -3.66
C ALA A 149 -16.51 -6.99 -2.23
N GLN A 150 -17.77 -6.58 -2.04
CA GLN A 150 -18.51 -6.74 -0.80
C GLN A 150 -18.80 -8.22 -0.54
N GLU A 151 -19.24 -8.96 -1.56
CA GLU A 151 -19.48 -10.40 -1.49
C GLU A 151 -18.18 -11.15 -1.13
N ASP A 152 -17.10 -10.90 -1.87
CA ASP A 152 -15.79 -11.51 -1.64
C ASP A 152 -15.27 -11.25 -0.22
N PHE A 153 -15.44 -10.03 0.29
CA PHE A 153 -15.08 -9.68 1.66
C PHE A 153 -15.88 -10.49 2.68
N LEU A 154 -17.20 -10.58 2.50
CA LEU A 154 -18.09 -11.32 3.40
C LEU A 154 -17.83 -12.84 3.36
N VAL A 155 -17.52 -13.40 2.19
CA VAL A 155 -17.07 -14.79 2.03
C VAL A 155 -15.77 -15.02 2.79
N ALA A 156 -14.81 -14.09 2.70
CA ALA A 156 -13.58 -14.18 3.46
C ALA A 156 -13.85 -14.06 4.97
N CYS A 157 -14.72 -13.16 5.41
CA CYS A 157 -15.18 -13.06 6.79
C CYS A 157 -15.84 -14.35 7.30
N ARG A 158 -16.59 -15.08 6.46
CA ARG A 158 -17.23 -16.35 6.82
C ARG A 158 -16.22 -17.42 7.26
N THR A 159 -15.02 -17.40 6.70
CA THR A 159 -13.92 -18.31 7.13
C THR A 159 -13.37 -17.97 8.51
N ILE A 160 -13.56 -16.72 8.93
CA ILE A 160 -13.18 -16.20 10.24
C ILE A 160 -14.33 -16.49 11.20
N ASP A 161 -15.50 -15.91 10.96
CA ASP A 161 -16.70 -16.14 11.75
C ASP A 161 -17.87 -16.51 10.82
N PRO A 162 -18.29 -17.79 10.83
CA PRO A 162 -19.36 -18.25 9.95
C PRO A 162 -20.70 -17.56 10.16
N GLU A 163 -21.01 -17.16 11.40
CA GLU A 163 -22.27 -16.51 11.76
C GLU A 163 -22.32 -15.09 11.15
N TYR A 164 -21.25 -14.31 11.38
CA TYR A 164 -21.14 -12.97 10.81
C TYR A 164 -21.16 -13.00 9.28
N GLY A 165 -20.34 -13.85 8.66
CA GLY A 165 -20.23 -13.92 7.20
C GLY A 165 -21.53 -14.34 6.52
N THR A 166 -22.23 -15.34 7.07
CA THR A 166 -23.50 -15.81 6.49
C THR A 166 -24.61 -14.77 6.66
N SER A 167 -24.70 -14.13 7.83
CA SER A 167 -25.66 -13.05 8.05
C SER A 167 -25.41 -11.87 7.11
N GLY A 168 -24.15 -11.46 6.93
CA GLY A 168 -23.80 -10.35 6.04
C GLY A 168 -24.12 -10.64 4.58
N LEU A 169 -23.86 -11.87 4.11
CA LEU A 169 -24.20 -12.29 2.74
C LEU A 169 -25.72 -12.28 2.50
N ARG A 170 -26.52 -12.72 3.47
CA ARG A 170 -27.98 -12.64 3.37
C ARG A 170 -28.46 -11.19 3.24
N THR A 171 -27.95 -10.29 4.08
CA THR A 171 -28.29 -8.86 3.99
C THR A 171 -27.87 -8.26 2.65
N LEU A 172 -26.74 -8.70 2.08
CA LEU A 172 -26.30 -8.24 0.76
C LEU A 172 -27.29 -8.67 -0.34
N ILE A 173 -27.74 -9.93 -0.33
CA ILE A 173 -28.74 -10.45 -1.26
C ILE A 173 -30.06 -9.66 -1.13
N ASP A 174 -30.54 -9.45 0.10
CA ASP A 174 -31.77 -8.69 0.35
C ASP A 174 -31.67 -7.24 -0.21
N LEU A 175 -30.49 -6.61 -0.11
CA LEU A 175 -30.24 -5.27 -0.65
C LEU A 175 -30.17 -5.26 -2.19
N GLU A 176 -29.58 -6.29 -2.80
CA GLU A 176 -29.51 -6.46 -4.26
C GLU A 176 -30.90 -6.68 -4.86
N GLU A 177 -31.70 -7.57 -4.27
CA GLU A 177 -33.09 -7.83 -4.68
C GLU A 177 -33.95 -6.56 -4.55
N ALA A 178 -33.76 -5.80 -3.47
CA ALA A 178 -34.43 -4.53 -3.25
C ALA A 178 -33.88 -3.38 -4.11
N SER A 179 -32.85 -3.60 -4.94
CA SER A 179 -32.13 -2.57 -5.71
C SER A 179 -31.74 -1.34 -4.87
N SER A 180 -31.44 -1.57 -3.59
CA SER A 180 -31.11 -0.54 -2.61
C SER A 180 -29.63 -0.19 -2.65
N THR A 181 -29.24 0.91 -2.01
CA THR A 181 -27.84 1.32 -1.92
C THR A 181 -27.03 0.30 -1.11
N ILE A 182 -26.09 -0.37 -1.76
CA ILE A 182 -25.18 -1.33 -1.13
C ILE A 182 -24.05 -0.57 -0.42
N PRO A 183 -23.76 -0.86 0.86
CA PRO A 183 -22.63 -0.25 1.57
C PRO A 183 -21.30 -0.52 0.86
N SER A 184 -20.34 0.39 1.03
CA SER A 184 -19.00 0.20 0.48
C SER A 184 -18.23 -0.91 1.22
N VAL A 185 -17.15 -1.40 0.62
CA VAL A 185 -16.24 -2.34 1.31
C VAL A 185 -15.66 -1.72 2.58
N GLU A 186 -15.39 -0.41 2.58
CA GLU A 186 -14.93 0.32 3.77
C GLU A 186 -15.96 0.28 4.92
N ASP A 187 -17.26 0.42 4.60
CA ASP A 187 -18.34 0.29 5.58
C ASP A 187 -18.40 -1.11 6.17
N TYR A 188 -18.28 -2.15 5.33
CA TYR A 188 -18.25 -3.54 5.78
C TYR A 188 -17.02 -3.83 6.64
N VAL A 189 -15.84 -3.34 6.26
CA VAL A 189 -14.59 -3.47 7.03
C VAL A 189 -14.74 -2.78 8.40
N SER A 190 -15.34 -1.59 8.43
CA SER A 190 -15.57 -0.83 9.67
C SER A 190 -16.55 -1.56 10.61
N LYS A 191 -17.65 -2.09 10.07
CA LYS A 191 -18.61 -2.92 10.80
C LYS A 191 -17.96 -4.19 11.35
N PHE A 192 -17.17 -4.88 10.53
CA PHE A 192 -16.50 -6.11 10.97
C PHE A 192 -15.41 -5.86 12.01
N THR A 193 -14.67 -4.77 11.88
CA THR A 193 -13.69 -4.34 12.90
C THR A 193 -14.39 -4.11 14.25
N THR A 194 -15.54 -3.45 14.23
CA THR A 194 -16.35 -3.23 15.44
C THR A 194 -16.88 -4.54 16.01
N TYR A 195 -17.35 -5.45 15.15
CA TYR A 195 -17.80 -6.79 15.53
C TYR A 195 -16.69 -7.59 16.23
N LEU A 196 -15.48 -7.65 15.66
CA LEU A 196 -14.35 -8.37 16.25
C LEU A 196 -13.91 -7.81 17.61
N LYS A 197 -14.03 -6.48 17.81
CA LYS A 197 -13.77 -5.83 19.10
C LYS A 197 -14.81 -6.21 20.16
N ARG A 198 -16.07 -6.33 19.79
CA ARG A 198 -17.19 -6.71 20.68
C ARG A 198 -17.24 -8.21 20.96
N HIS A 199 -16.79 -9.02 20.01
CA HIS A 199 -16.73 -10.47 20.10
C HIS A 199 -15.28 -10.95 20.01
N PRO A 200 -14.44 -10.65 21.02
CA PRO A 200 -13.08 -11.13 21.05
C PRO A 200 -13.10 -12.67 21.02
N ARG A 201 -12.44 -13.22 20.02
CA ARG A 201 -12.49 -14.65 19.74
C ARG A 201 -12.00 -15.43 20.96
N ARG A 202 -12.79 -16.41 21.38
CA ARG A 202 -12.34 -17.39 22.38
C ARG A 202 -11.08 -18.10 21.85
N PRO A 203 -10.05 -18.32 22.68
CA PRO A 203 -8.85 -19.00 22.24
C PRO A 203 -9.20 -20.37 21.63
N LYS A 204 -8.78 -20.61 20.38
CA LYS A 204 -8.96 -21.89 19.65
C LYS A 204 -8.36 -23.13 20.36
N GLY A 205 -7.65 -22.94 21.47
CA GLY A 205 -7.10 -24.03 22.29
C GLY A 205 -8.15 -24.84 23.05
N TYR A 206 -9.40 -24.35 23.16
CA TYR A 206 -10.47 -25.04 23.91
C TYR A 206 -11.36 -25.96 23.05
N THR A 207 -11.30 -25.85 21.71
CA THR A 207 -12.31 -26.46 20.83
C THR A 207 -11.77 -27.55 19.91
N ASN A 208 -10.46 -27.80 19.86
CA ASN A 208 -9.93 -28.96 19.15
C ASN A 208 -9.86 -30.17 20.09
N ALA A 209 -10.20 -31.37 19.58
CA ALA A 209 -10.24 -32.61 20.37
C ALA A 209 -8.92 -32.89 21.11
N THR A 210 -7.79 -32.49 20.51
CA THR A 210 -6.45 -32.59 21.12
C THR A 210 -6.26 -31.62 22.29
N GLY A 211 -6.81 -30.39 22.20
CA GLY A 211 -6.77 -29.41 23.28
C GLY A 211 -7.71 -29.80 24.42
N GLN A 212 -8.89 -30.34 24.11
CA GLN A 212 -9.81 -30.89 25.11
C GLN A 212 -9.19 -32.05 25.87
N LYS A 213 -8.54 -33.01 25.19
CA LYS A 213 -7.82 -34.11 25.86
C LYS A 213 -6.70 -33.62 26.78
N LYS A 214 -5.94 -32.60 26.37
CA LYS A 214 -4.89 -32.02 27.22
C LYS A 214 -5.45 -31.28 28.43
N LEU A 215 -6.58 -30.58 28.25
CA LEU A 215 -7.27 -29.91 29.34
C LEU A 215 -7.84 -30.92 30.34
N GLU A 216 -8.47 -32.00 29.87
CA GLU A 216 -8.99 -33.05 30.75
C GLU A 216 -7.88 -33.79 31.50
N ALA A 217 -6.75 -34.08 30.84
CA ALA A 217 -5.58 -34.65 31.50
C ALA A 217 -5.01 -33.71 32.59
N ALA A 218 -4.98 -32.39 32.33
CA ALA A 218 -4.52 -31.41 33.30
C ALA A 218 -5.49 -31.24 34.49
N LEU A 219 -6.80 -31.29 34.23
CA LEU A 219 -7.85 -31.24 35.26
C LEU A 219 -7.91 -32.52 36.11
N ALA A 220 -7.55 -33.67 35.54
CA ALA A 220 -7.41 -34.92 36.27
C ALA A 220 -6.16 -34.93 37.18
N ALA A 221 -5.10 -34.22 36.78
CA ALA A 221 -3.86 -34.13 37.54
C ALA A 221 -3.94 -33.10 38.69
N ASP A 222 -4.77 -32.05 38.57
CA ASP A 222 -4.98 -31.05 39.61
C ASP A 222 -6.45 -30.61 39.64
N SER A 223 -7.19 -31.11 40.64
CA SER A 223 -8.60 -30.76 40.82
C SER A 223 -8.83 -29.30 41.20
N SER A 224 -7.83 -28.62 41.79
CA SER A 224 -7.91 -27.20 42.19
C SER A 224 -7.91 -26.25 40.99
N LEU A 225 -7.43 -26.72 39.83
CA LEU A 225 -7.45 -25.99 38.57
C LEU A 225 -8.88 -25.81 38.05
N ARG A 226 -9.78 -26.77 38.33
CA ARG A 226 -11.18 -26.72 37.93
C ARG A 226 -11.91 -25.57 38.62
N ASP A 227 -11.76 -25.47 39.94
CA ASP A 227 -12.36 -24.40 40.75
C ASP A 227 -11.84 -23.01 40.36
N LYS A 228 -10.54 -22.90 40.01
CA LYS A 228 -9.95 -21.65 39.53
C LYS A 228 -10.49 -21.24 38.15
N ILE A 229 -10.68 -22.21 37.26
CA ILE A 229 -11.26 -21.98 35.92
C ILE A 229 -12.72 -21.55 36.05
N ASP A 230 -13.51 -22.22 36.89
CA ASP A 230 -14.92 -21.87 37.10
C ASP A 230 -15.08 -20.50 37.76
N LYS A 231 -14.21 -20.16 38.72
CA LYS A 231 -14.16 -18.81 39.32
C LYS A 231 -13.79 -17.73 38.30
N ALA A 232 -12.84 -18.01 37.40
CA ALA A 232 -12.45 -17.09 36.33
C ALA A 232 -13.57 -16.90 35.28
N LEU A 233 -14.27 -17.99 34.91
CA LEU A 233 -15.41 -17.95 33.99
C LEU A 233 -16.61 -17.21 34.58
N ASN A 234 -16.90 -17.39 35.87
CA ASN A 234 -17.96 -16.67 36.56
C ASN A 234 -17.65 -15.17 36.66
N ASN A 235 -16.41 -14.79 36.94
CA ASN A 235 -15.99 -13.39 36.92
C ASN A 235 -16.03 -12.76 35.52
N TRP A 236 -15.80 -13.55 34.47
CA TRP A 236 -15.91 -13.08 33.09
C TRP A 236 -17.37 -12.90 32.64
N ARG A 237 -18.29 -13.77 33.08
CA ARG A 237 -19.73 -13.66 32.80
C ARG A 237 -20.42 -12.53 33.58
N ALA A 238 -19.81 -12.07 34.66
CA ALA A 238 -20.33 -11.00 35.51
C ALA A 238 -19.87 -9.58 35.07
N LYS A 239 -19.09 -9.47 33.99
CA LYS A 239 -18.68 -8.20 33.35
C LYS A 239 -19.35 -8.05 32.00
#